data_AF-A0AAI9P8A1-F1
#
_entry.id   AF-A0AAI9P8A1-F1
#
_cell.length_a   1.000
_cell.length_b   1.000
_cell.length_c   1.000
_cell.angle_alpha   90.00
_cell.angle_beta   90.00
_cell.angle_gamma   90.00
#
_symmetry.space_group_name_H-M   'P 1'
#
loop_
_entity.id
_entity.type
_entity.pdbx_description
1 polymer ?
#
loop_
_entity_poly.entity_id
_entity_poly.type
_entity_poly.pdbx_seq_one_letter_code
_entity_poly.pdbx_strand_id
1 'polypeptide(L)'
;MSKPSLTNKRQRAQQRIEVAGYFGIPELKNPRYLACFKDGRRAHLKAALAGADLEAIPLYSHHPTRQSLYEQGWRSVGELDRLRARARLTPPQEKETHHA
;
A
#
# COMPACT_ATOMS: atom_id res chain seq x y z
N MET A 1 -12.92 -19.80 -16.73
CA MET A 1 -12.52 -18.37 -16.65
C MET A 1 -13.64 -17.57 -16.00
N SER A 2 -13.51 -17.20 -14.72
CA SER A 2 -14.57 -16.52 -13.97
C SER A 2 -14.71 -15.06 -14.41
N LYS A 3 -15.86 -14.70 -14.99
CA LYS A 3 -16.22 -13.31 -15.31
C LYS A 3 -16.24 -12.51 -14.00
N PRO A 4 -15.56 -11.37 -13.87
CA PRO A 4 -15.67 -10.55 -12.67
C PRO A 4 -17.12 -10.07 -12.55
N SER A 5 -17.83 -10.57 -11.54
CA SER A 5 -19.21 -10.20 -11.24
C SER A 5 -19.33 -8.67 -11.12
N LEU A 6 -20.45 -8.10 -11.58
CA LEU A 6 -20.75 -6.67 -11.51
C LEU A 6 -20.57 -6.09 -10.09
N THR A 7 -20.78 -6.91 -9.05
CA THR A 7 -20.52 -6.57 -7.63
C THR A 7 -19.05 -6.22 -7.37
N ASN A 8 -18.11 -6.95 -7.97
CA ASN A 8 -16.67 -6.70 -7.81
C ASN A 8 -16.24 -5.37 -8.44
N LYS A 9 -16.86 -4.98 -9.57
CA LYS A 9 -16.55 -3.70 -10.23
C LYS A 9 -17.02 -2.51 -9.40
N ARG A 10 -18.22 -2.59 -8.81
CA ARG A 10 -18.77 -1.53 -7.94
C ARG A 10 -17.96 -1.38 -6.65
N GLN A 11 -17.60 -2.48 -6.00
CA GLN A 11 -16.75 -2.47 -4.80
C GLN A 11 -15.39 -1.81 -5.07
N ARG A 12 -14.73 -2.15 -6.18
CA ARG A 12 -13.45 -1.52 -6.56
C ARG A 12 -13.59 -0.02 -6.81
N ALA A 13 -14.71 0.44 -7.36
CA ALA A 13 -14.98 1.86 -7.58
C ALA A 13 -15.22 2.61 -6.26
N GLN A 14 -15.99 2.02 -5.33
CA GLN A 14 -16.22 2.59 -3.99
C GLN A 14 -14.91 2.71 -3.21
N GLN A 15 -14.10 1.66 -3.18
CA GLN A 15 -12.77 1.70 -2.55
C GLN A 15 -11.89 2.82 -3.10
N ARG A 16 -11.97 3.13 -4.40
CA ARG A 16 -11.20 4.23 -5.00
C ARG A 16 -11.68 5.59 -4.53
N ILE A 17 -12.99 5.76 -4.37
CA ILE A 17 -13.59 6.99 -3.85
C ILE A 17 -13.22 7.18 -2.38
N GLU A 18 -13.33 6.12 -1.58
CA GLU A 18 -12.96 6.12 -0.16
C GLU A 18 -11.48 6.46 0.04
N VAL A 19 -10.60 5.81 -0.72
CA VAL A 19 -9.15 6.07 -0.65
C VAL A 19 -8.83 7.50 -1.08
N ALA A 20 -9.43 7.99 -2.16
CA ALA A 20 -9.27 9.38 -2.59
C ALA A 20 -9.73 10.37 -1.52
N GLY A 21 -10.83 10.07 -0.82
CA GLY A 21 -11.32 10.90 0.29
C GLY A 21 -10.43 10.83 1.54
N TYR A 22 -9.97 9.64 1.91
CA TYR A 22 -9.13 9.42 3.09
C TYR A 22 -7.79 10.16 3.00
N PHE A 23 -7.16 10.14 1.83
CA PHE A 23 -5.88 10.84 1.62
C PHE A 23 -6.04 12.27 1.09
N GLY A 24 -7.25 12.72 0.77
CA GLY A 24 -7.50 14.03 0.17
C GLY A 24 -6.93 14.19 -1.25
N ILE A 25 -6.68 13.09 -1.96
CA ILE A 25 -6.08 13.07 -3.31
C ILE A 25 -7.15 12.62 -4.32
N PRO A 26 -7.84 13.57 -5.00
CA PRO A 26 -8.90 13.22 -5.94
C PRO A 26 -8.42 12.41 -7.15
N GLU A 27 -7.14 12.48 -7.50
CA GLU A 27 -6.51 11.75 -8.60
C GLU A 27 -6.54 10.23 -8.38
N LEU A 28 -6.61 9.75 -7.13
CA LEU A 28 -6.71 8.34 -6.79
C LEU A 28 -8.04 7.70 -7.23
N LYS A 29 -9.02 8.51 -7.67
CA LYS A 29 -10.21 8.00 -8.37
C LYS A 29 -9.84 7.28 -9.66
N ASN A 30 -8.72 7.61 -10.31
CA ASN A 30 -8.21 6.93 -11.52
C ASN A 30 -7.50 5.61 -11.14
N PRO A 31 -7.75 4.46 -11.82
CA PRO A 31 -7.23 3.18 -11.34
C PRO A 31 -5.72 3.10 -11.47
N ARG A 32 -5.15 3.75 -12.50
CA ARG A 32 -3.70 3.76 -12.75
C ARG A 32 -2.97 4.56 -11.67
N TYR A 33 -3.55 5.69 -11.28
CA TYR A 33 -3.02 6.56 -10.24
C TYR A 33 -3.11 5.92 -8.86
N LEU A 34 -4.22 5.24 -8.56
CA LEU A 34 -4.32 4.42 -7.36
C LEU A 34 -3.28 3.30 -7.32
N ALA A 35 -3.01 2.65 -8.46
CA ALA A 35 -1.98 1.62 -8.52
C ALA A 35 -0.58 2.20 -8.21
N CYS A 36 -0.22 3.34 -8.81
CA CYS A 36 1.05 4.02 -8.53
C CYS A 36 1.20 4.37 -7.04
N PHE A 37 0.14 4.90 -6.43
CA PHE A 37 0.12 5.24 -5.01
C PHE A 37 0.29 4.01 -4.11
N LYS A 38 -0.41 2.91 -4.43
CA LYS A 38 -0.28 1.63 -3.70
C LYS A 38 1.11 1.02 -3.86
N ASP A 39 1.71 1.13 -5.04
CA ASP A 39 3.07 0.67 -5.29
C ASP A 39 4.08 1.46 -4.45
N GLY A 40 3.91 2.78 -4.32
CA GLY A 40 4.70 3.64 -3.43
C GLY A 40 4.63 3.17 -1.97
N ARG A 41 3.42 2.94 -1.46
CA ARG A 41 3.21 2.39 -0.10
C ARG A 41 3.90 1.03 0.08
N ARG A 42 3.75 0.14 -0.90
CA ARG A 42 4.32 -1.21 -0.83
C ARG A 42 5.84 -1.18 -0.87
N ALA A 43 6.42 -0.31 -1.69
CA ALA A 43 7.85 -0.15 -1.81
C ALA A 43 8.45 0.41 -0.51
N HIS A 44 7.81 1.40 0.11
CA HIS A 44 8.24 1.92 1.41
C HIS A 44 8.23 0.81 2.47
N LEU A 45 7.16 0.02 2.54
CA LEU A 45 7.09 -1.10 3.50
C LEU A 45 8.20 -2.13 3.23
N LYS A 46 8.47 -2.45 1.96
CA LYS A 46 9.54 -3.37 1.58
C LYS A 46 10.91 -2.82 1.99
N ALA A 47 11.16 -1.53 1.76
CA ALA A 47 12.40 -0.86 2.17
C ALA A 47 12.56 -0.85 3.70
N ALA A 48 11.49 -0.55 4.43
CA ALA A 48 11.49 -0.54 5.89
C ALA A 48 11.79 -1.92 6.47
N LEU A 49 11.26 -2.97 5.85
CA LEU A 49 11.52 -4.36 6.24
C LEU A 49 12.93 -4.82 5.90
N ALA A 50 13.51 -4.29 4.82
CA ALA A 50 14.89 -4.56 4.43
C ALA A 50 15.91 -3.74 5.23
N GLY A 51 15.47 -2.83 6.11
CA GLY A 51 16.36 -1.90 6.82
C GLY A 51 17.06 -0.91 5.89
N ALA A 52 16.48 -0.64 4.71
CA ALA A 52 17.01 0.33 3.77
C ALA A 52 16.70 1.77 4.20
N ASP A 53 17.42 2.72 3.61
CA ASP A 53 17.15 4.15 3.82
C ASP A 53 15.74 4.51 3.30
N LEU A 54 14.95 5.10 4.17
CA LEU A 54 13.55 5.48 3.91
C LEU A 54 13.40 6.91 3.40
N GLU A 55 14.45 7.73 3.54
CA GLU A 55 14.49 9.11 3.06
C GLU A 55 14.69 9.16 1.53
N ALA A 56 15.37 8.16 0.97
CA ALA A 56 15.59 8.04 -0.47
C ALA A 56 14.35 7.48 -1.19
N ILE A 57 13.52 8.36 -1.74
CA ILE A 57 12.36 7.94 -2.54
C ILE A 57 12.85 7.45 -3.91
N PRO A 58 12.60 6.19 -4.30
CA PRO A 58 13.04 5.67 -5.59
C PRO A 58 12.24 6.28 -6.75
N LEU A 59 12.91 6.43 -7.89
CA LEU A 59 12.27 6.82 -9.13
C LEU A 59 11.38 5.67 -9.61
N TYR A 60 10.07 5.91 -9.66
CA TYR A 60 9.08 4.96 -10.16
C TYR A 60 8.76 5.17 -11.64
N SER A 61 8.64 6.43 -12.07
CA SER A 61 8.32 6.76 -13.46
C SER A 61 8.84 8.14 -13.84
N HIS A 62 9.25 8.31 -15.10
CA HIS A 62 9.61 9.63 -15.65
C HIS A 62 8.41 10.57 -15.83
N HIS A 63 7.17 10.06 -15.68
CA HIS A 63 5.98 10.90 -15.79
C HIS A 63 5.72 11.65 -14.46
N PRO A 64 5.72 12.99 -14.44
CA PRO A 64 5.73 13.78 -13.21
C PRO A 64 4.52 13.49 -12.30
N THR A 65 3.32 13.38 -12.87
CA THR A 65 2.11 13.04 -12.08
C THR A 65 2.18 11.65 -11.44
N ARG A 66 2.74 10.66 -12.13
CA ARG A 66 2.83 9.28 -11.59
C ARG A 66 3.88 9.20 -10.51
N GLN A 67 5.01 9.89 -10.72
CA GLN A 67 6.08 10.00 -9.74
C GLN A 67 5.59 10.70 -8.47
N SER A 68 4.87 11.82 -8.60
CA SER A 68 4.31 12.53 -7.45
C SER A 68 3.30 11.68 -6.66
N LEU A 69 2.42 10.93 -7.34
CA LEU A 69 1.49 10.01 -6.67
C LEU A 69 2.19 8.86 -5.98
N TYR A 70 3.28 8.37 -6.57
CA TYR A 70 4.13 7.35 -5.96
C TYR A 70 4.80 7.88 -4.69
N GLU A 71 5.37 9.09 -4.74
CA GLU A 71 5.98 9.78 -3.59
C GLU A 71 4.98 10.05 -2.46
N GLN A 72 3.76 10.48 -2.80
CA GLN A 72 2.67 10.62 -1.83
C GLN A 72 2.33 9.28 -1.19
N GLY A 73 2.30 8.20 -1.99
CA GLY A 73 2.15 6.83 -1.51
C GLY A 73 3.27 6.45 -0.54
N TRP A 74 4.52 6.70 -0.91
CA TRP A 74 5.69 6.44 -0.09
C TRP A 74 5.61 7.14 1.27
N ARG A 75 5.36 8.45 1.28
CA ARG A 75 5.26 9.27 2.50
C ARG A 75 4.02 8.98 3.35
N SER A 76 2.97 8.40 2.77
CA SER A 76 1.76 8.05 3.52
C SER A 76 1.93 6.84 4.45
N VAL A 77 3.06 6.13 4.37
CA VAL A 77 3.36 4.99 5.23
C VAL A 77 3.93 5.48 6.56
N GLY A 78 3.10 5.41 7.59
CA GLY A 78 3.49 5.76 8.95
C GLY A 78 4.19 4.62 9.69
N GLU A 79 4.62 4.91 10.91
CA GLU A 79 5.25 3.93 11.80
C GLU A 79 4.34 2.74 12.13
N LEU A 80 3.04 2.98 12.31
CA LEU A 80 2.05 1.93 12.55
C LEU A 80 1.96 0.93 11.39
N ASP A 81 2.05 1.42 10.14
CA ASP A 81 2.04 0.57 8.96
C ASP A 81 3.33 -0.29 8.90
N ARG A 82 4.48 0.27 9.27
CA ARG A 82 5.75 -0.48 9.41
C ARG A 82 5.65 -1.57 10.47
N LEU A 83 5.13 -1.23 11.66
CA LEU A 83 4.93 -2.17 12.76
C LEU A 83 3.98 -3.31 12.35
N ARG A 84 2.86 -2.99 11.68
CA ARG A 84 1.94 -4.00 11.14
C ARG A 84 2.60 -4.87 10.08
N ALA A 85 3.41 -4.31 9.19
CA ALA A 85 4.12 -5.09 8.19
C ALA A 85 5.14 -6.04 8.80
N ARG A 86 5.85 -5.59 9.85
CA ARG A 86 6.76 -6.43 10.64
C ARG A 86 6.00 -7.53 11.38
N ALA A 87 4.88 -7.21 12.01
CA ALA A 87 4.03 -8.18 12.71
C ALA A 87 3.42 -9.23 11.79
N ARG A 88 3.20 -8.92 10.49
CA ARG A 88 2.76 -9.91 9.50
C ARG A 88 3.86 -10.88 9.06
N LEU A 89 5.13 -10.49 9.20
CA LEU A 89 6.27 -11.35 8.90
C LEU A 89 6.64 -12.25 10.07
N THR A 90 6.38 -11.81 11.30
CA THR A 90 6.44 -12.70 12.45
C THR A 90 5.20 -13.60 12.41
N PRO A 91 5.31 -14.91 12.13
CA PRO A 91 4.19 -15.79 12.40
C PRO A 91 3.81 -15.65 13.88
N PRO A 92 2.53 -15.83 14.26
CA PRO A 92 2.21 -15.96 15.67
C PRO A 92 3.12 -17.08 16.20
N GLN A 93 3.94 -16.78 17.21
CA GLN A 93 4.52 -17.84 18.01
C GLN A 93 3.32 -18.57 18.60
N GLU A 94 2.92 -19.68 17.96
CA GLU A 94 2.15 -20.72 18.60
C GLU A 94 2.99 -21.09 19.82
N LYS A 95 2.56 -20.58 20.98
CA LYS A 95 3.07 -21.04 22.26
C LYS A 95 2.72 -22.52 22.28
N GLU A 96 3.69 -23.37 22.00
CA GLU A 96 3.61 -24.80 22.26
C GLU A 96 3.27 -24.95 23.75
N THR A 97 1.98 -25.14 24.04
CA THR A 97 1.50 -25.59 25.34
C THR A 97 1.98 -27.02 25.50
N HIS A 98 3.22 -27.18 25.95
CA HIS A 98 3.67 -28.43 26.54
C HIS A 98 2.87 -28.64 27.83
N HIS A 99 1.81 -29.44 27.71
CA HIS A 99 1.17 -30.10 28.82
C HIS A 99 2.20 -30.99 29.53
N ALA A 100 2.36 -30.77 30.83
CA ALA A 100 2.99 -31.68 31.77
C ALA A 100 2.11 -31.74 33.02
#